data_AF-A0A401FMZ7-F1
#
_entry.id   AF-A0A401FMZ7-F1
#
_cell.length_a   1.000
_cell.length_b   1.000
_cell.length_c   1.000
_cell.angle_alpha   90.00
_cell.angle_beta   90.00
_cell.angle_gamma   90.00
#
_symmetry.space_group_name_H-M   'P 1'
#
loop_
_entity.id
_entity.type
_entity.pdbx_description
1 polymer ?
#
loop_
_entity_poly.entity_id
_entity_poly.type
_entity_poly.pdbx_seq_one_letter_code
_entity_poly.pdbx_strand_id
1 'polypeptide(L)'
;MLAGDTDNPKQFVAKLREIVDQIPDLINDKQDEFELQKRELLGSYIAMMDSPEAITNQFYGFGAEPQTVYDEIAIISKLTLDDIKQISSDFLANYTPGCVTIGKKV
;
A
#
# COMPACT_ATOMS: atom_id res chain seq x y z
N MET A 1 5.26 -6.05 0.92
CA MET A 1 6.63 -6.59 1.06
C MET A 1 7.53 -5.89 0.07
N LEU A 2 8.71 -5.45 0.49
CA LEU A 2 9.71 -4.81 -0.37
C LEU A 2 10.85 -5.81 -0.56
N ALA A 3 11.17 -6.14 -1.81
CA ALA A 3 12.24 -7.08 -2.16
C ALA A 3 13.26 -6.36 -3.07
N GLY A 4 14.56 -6.60 -2.83
CA GLY A 4 15.63 -6.01 -3.60
C GLY A 4 16.94 -6.75 -3.40
N ASP A 5 17.85 -6.63 -4.37
CA ASP A 5 19.22 -7.13 -4.29
C ASP A 5 20.16 -5.98 -3.90
N THR A 6 21.07 -6.22 -2.97
CA THR A 6 22.03 -5.22 -2.50
C THR A 6 23.26 -5.89 -1.90
N ASP A 7 24.44 -5.33 -2.17
CA ASP A 7 25.69 -5.77 -1.55
C ASP A 7 25.78 -5.38 -0.06
N ASN A 8 24.94 -4.43 0.39
CA ASN A 8 24.99 -3.85 1.73
C ASN A 8 23.63 -3.93 2.45
N PRO A 9 23.14 -5.15 2.77
CA PRO A 9 21.78 -5.35 3.28
C PRO A 9 21.51 -4.61 4.60
N LYS A 10 22.49 -4.56 5.51
CA LYS A 10 22.35 -3.85 6.78
C LYS A 10 22.14 -2.35 6.58
N GLN A 11 22.93 -1.73 5.70
CA GLN A 11 22.83 -0.30 5.41
C GLN A 11 21.52 0.02 4.69
N PHE A 12 21.12 -0.82 3.74
CA PHE A 12 19.86 -0.69 3.02
C PHE A 12 18.65 -0.71 3.97
N VAL A 13 18.60 -1.68 4.88
CA VAL A 13 17.53 -1.77 5.89
C VAL A 13 17.54 -0.57 6.83
N ALA A 14 18.72 -0.12 7.27
CA ALA A 14 18.84 1.06 8.12
C ALA A 14 18.29 2.32 7.42
N LYS A 15 18.62 2.52 6.15
CA LYS A 15 18.13 3.65 5.35
C LYS A 15 16.63 3.57 5.08
N LEU A 16 16.09 2.37 4.83
CA LEU A 16 14.65 2.19 4.70
C LEU A 16 13.91 2.54 6.00
N ARG A 17 14.43 2.13 7.16
CA ARG A 17 13.85 2.50 8.47
C ARG A 17 13.84 4.02 8.66
N GLU A 18 14.96 4.67 8.36
CA GLU A 18 15.07 6.14 8.44
C GLU A 18 14.01 6.85 7.57
N ILE A 19 13.76 6.37 6.34
CA ILE A 19 12.72 6.91 5.47
C ILE A 19 11.33 6.66 6.08
N VAL A 20 11.07 5.45 6.56
CA VAL A 20 9.78 5.07 7.16
C VAL A 20 9.46 5.94 8.37
N ASP A 21 10.44 6.21 9.22
CA ASP A 21 10.28 7.06 10.41
C ASP A 21 9.95 8.52 10.05
N GLN A 22 10.33 8.97 8.85
CA GLN A 22 10.08 10.32 8.33
C GLN A 22 8.75 10.45 7.59
N ILE A 23 8.06 9.34 7.25
CA ILE A 23 6.81 9.36 6.48
C ILE A 23 5.74 10.31 7.07
N PRO A 24 5.48 10.32 8.40
CA PRO A 24 4.46 11.21 8.98
C PRO A 24 4.69 12.69 8.69
N ASP A 25 5.96 13.11 8.61
CA ASP A 25 6.31 14.49 8.28
C ASP A 25 6.27 14.72 6.76
N LEU A 26 6.81 13.77 5.99
CA LEU A 26 6.92 13.86 4.53
C LEU A 26 5.56 13.91 3.82
N ILE A 27 4.51 13.34 4.42
CA ILE A 27 3.18 13.26 3.79
C ILE A 27 2.39 14.57 3.86
N ASN A 28 2.78 15.53 4.71
CA ASN A 28 1.98 16.73 4.99
C ASN A 28 1.68 17.57 3.75
N ASP A 29 2.65 17.68 2.84
CA ASP A 29 2.58 18.53 1.64
C ASP A 29 2.44 17.71 0.34
N LYS A 30 1.88 16.50 0.42
CA LYS A 30 1.80 15.54 -0.70
C LYS A 30 0.41 15.45 -1.35
N GLN A 31 -0.34 16.55 -1.35
CA GLN A 31 -1.70 16.58 -1.89
C GLN A 31 -1.75 16.19 -3.38
N ASP A 32 -0.83 16.70 -4.19
CA ASP A 32 -0.81 16.43 -5.63
C ASP A 32 -0.44 14.98 -5.94
N GLU A 33 0.59 14.44 -5.27
CA GLU A 33 0.98 13.04 -5.38
C GLU A 33 -0.12 12.10 -4.88
N PHE A 34 -0.84 12.47 -3.82
CA PHE A 34 -1.98 11.71 -3.33
C PHE A 34 -3.10 11.65 -4.37
N GLU A 35 -3.49 12.79 -4.96
CA GLU A 35 -4.54 12.82 -5.99
C GLU A 35 -4.14 12.02 -7.24
N LEU A 36 -2.86 12.06 -7.63
CA LEU A 36 -2.34 11.23 -8.72
C LEU A 36 -2.45 9.74 -8.38
N GLN A 37 -1.95 9.32 -7.22
CA GLN A 37 -1.97 7.92 -6.79
C GLN A 37 -3.41 7.39 -6.65
N LYS A 38 -4.32 8.23 -6.15
CA LYS A 38 -5.75 7.93 -6.05
C LYS A 38 -6.38 7.72 -7.43
N ARG A 39 -6.04 8.55 -8.42
CA ARG A 39 -6.51 8.38 -9.80
C ARG A 39 -5.97 7.11 -10.46
N GLU A 40 -4.69 6.81 -10.28
CA GLU A 40 -4.09 5.57 -10.78
C GLU A 40 -4.76 4.33 -10.18
N LEU A 41 -4.99 4.36 -8.86
CA LEU A 41 -5.68 3.28 -8.16
C LEU A 41 -7.10 3.08 -8.70
N LEU A 42 -7.88 4.17 -8.83
CA LEU A 42 -9.22 4.12 -9.43
C LEU A 42 -9.19 3.54 -10.85
N GLY A 43 -8.21 3.94 -11.67
CA GLY A 43 -8.04 3.41 -13.02
C GLY A 43 -7.80 1.89 -13.02
N SER A 44 -6.97 1.39 -12.10
CA SER A 44 -6.74 -0.06 -11.94
C SER A 44 -8.03 -0.79 -11.58
N TYR A 45 -8.82 -0.26 -10.65
CA TYR A 45 -10.09 -0.86 -10.24
C TYR A 45 -11.14 -0.85 -11.37
N ILE A 46 -11.17 0.21 -12.17
CA ILE A 46 -12.03 0.27 -13.35
C ILE A 46 -11.64 -0.83 -14.36
N ALA A 47 -10.35 -1.01 -14.63
CA ALA A 47 -9.88 -2.04 -15.54
C ALA A 47 -10.18 -3.47 -15.03
N MET A 48 -10.22 -3.69 -13.72
CA MET A 48 -10.60 -4.99 -13.15
C MET A 48 -12.05 -5.37 -13.46
N MET A 49 -12.94 -4.40 -13.69
CA MET A 49 -14.33 -4.67 -14.07
C MET A 49 -14.45 -5.33 -15.45
N ASP A 50 -13.42 -5.23 -16.28
CA ASP A 50 -13.40 -5.88 -17.60
C ASP A 50 -12.94 -7.35 -17.55
N SER A 51 -12.55 -7.87 -16.36
CA SER A 51 -12.14 -9.26 -16.18
C SER A 51 -13.17 -10.05 -15.36
N PRO A 52 -13.85 -11.05 -15.96
CA PRO A 52 -14.71 -11.97 -15.23
C PRO A 52 -13.98 -12.70 -14.09
N GLU A 53 -12.70 -13.01 -14.28
CA GLU A 53 -11.85 -13.65 -13.27
C GLU A 53 -11.63 -12.73 -12.07
N ALA A 54 -11.31 -11.45 -12.31
CA ALA A 54 -11.12 -10.47 -11.25
C ALA A 54 -12.40 -10.24 -10.44
N ILE A 55 -13.56 -10.18 -11.12
CA ILE A 55 -14.86 -10.08 -10.46
C ILE A 55 -15.14 -11.33 -9.63
N THR A 56 -14.97 -12.52 -10.21
CA THR A 56 -15.27 -13.79 -9.50
C THR A 56 -14.38 -13.97 -8.28
N ASN A 57 -13.12 -13.51 -8.32
CA ASN A 57 -12.19 -13.57 -7.20
C ASN A 57 -12.68 -12.89 -5.92
N GLN A 58 -13.56 -11.88 -6.04
CA GLN A 58 -14.13 -11.18 -4.88
C GLN A 58 -15.16 -12.02 -4.12
N PHE A 59 -15.75 -13.03 -4.77
CA PHE A 59 -16.78 -13.91 -4.19
C PHE A 59 -16.20 -15.18 -3.54
N TYR A 60 -14.89 -15.42 -3.65
CA TYR A 60 -14.23 -16.57 -3.01
C TYR A 60 -13.73 -16.29 -1.59
N GLY A 61 -13.98 -15.09 -1.04
CA GLY A 61 -13.61 -14.73 0.34
C GLY A 61 -14.49 -15.39 1.40
N PHE A 62 -13.94 -15.56 2.62
CA PHE A 62 -14.62 -16.22 3.75
C PHE A 62 -15.66 -15.33 4.49
N GLY A 63 -16.07 -14.21 3.91
CA GLY A 63 -17.04 -13.28 4.51
C GLY A 63 -18.49 -13.62 4.14
N ALA A 64 -19.44 -13.29 5.02
CA ALA A 64 -20.87 -13.50 4.76
C ALA A 64 -21.43 -12.61 3.64
N GLU A 65 -20.77 -11.47 3.36
CA GLU A 65 -21.03 -10.62 2.20
C GLU A 65 -19.71 -10.25 1.51
N PRO A 66 -19.57 -10.51 0.20
CA PRO A 66 -18.39 -10.13 -0.57
C PRO A 66 -18.43 -8.63 -0.86
N GLN A 67 -17.35 -7.92 -0.52
CA GLN A 67 -17.16 -6.55 -1.02
C GLN A 67 -16.79 -6.62 -2.49
N THR A 68 -17.53 -5.87 -3.32
CA THR A 68 -17.32 -5.87 -4.76
C THR A 68 -16.40 -4.74 -5.20
N VAL A 69 -15.87 -4.86 -6.42
CA VAL A 69 -15.11 -3.82 -7.11
C VAL A 69 -15.84 -2.46 -7.11
N TYR A 70 -17.18 -2.49 -7.15
CA TYR A 70 -18.02 -1.30 -7.16
C TYR A 70 -18.02 -0.59 -5.79
N ASP A 71 -18.03 -1.36 -4.70
CA ASP A 71 -17.95 -0.84 -3.34
C ASP A 71 -16.58 -0.22 -3.08
N GLU A 72 -15.52 -0.88 -3.55
CA GLU A 72 -14.14 -0.41 -3.41
C GLU A 72 -13.91 0.92 -4.14
N ILE A 73 -14.45 1.10 -5.35
CA ILE A 73 -14.40 2.40 -6.06
C ILE A 73 -15.04 3.51 -5.24
N ALA A 74 -16.21 3.25 -4.62
CA ALA A 74 -16.89 4.24 -3.80
C ALA A 74 -16.06 4.62 -2.55
N ILE A 75 -15.37 3.66 -1.95
CA ILE A 75 -14.48 3.89 -0.81
C ILE A 75 -13.26 4.70 -1.24
N ILE A 76 -12.55 4.28 -2.29
CA ILE A 76 -11.35 4.95 -2.78
C ILE A 76 -11.65 6.39 -3.18
N SER A 77 -12.80 6.65 -3.81
CA SER A 77 -13.22 8.00 -4.21
C SER A 77 -13.35 8.99 -3.04
N LYS A 78 -13.68 8.49 -1.84
CA LYS A 78 -13.88 9.29 -0.62
C LYS A 78 -12.60 9.50 0.18
N LEU A 79 -11.54 8.73 -0.07
CA LEU A 79 -10.27 8.87 0.64
C LEU A 79 -9.73 10.30 0.47
N THR A 80 -9.24 10.85 1.57
CA THR A 80 -8.56 12.14 1.65
C THR A 80 -7.11 11.95 2.09
N LEU A 81 -6.27 12.97 1.88
CA LEU A 81 -4.90 12.93 2.37
C LEU A 81 -4.85 12.82 3.90
N ASP A 82 -5.80 13.44 4.62
CA ASP A 82 -5.86 13.38 6.09
C ASP A 82 -6.18 11.97 6.60
N ASP A 83 -7.02 11.20 5.88
CA ASP A 83 -7.23 9.77 6.20
C ASP A 83 -5.90 8.99 6.11
N ILE A 84 -5.09 9.27 5.08
CA ILE A 84 -3.78 8.62 4.92
C ILE A 84 -2.80 9.07 6.00
N LYS A 85 -2.81 10.34 6.40
CA LYS A 85 -1.98 10.83 7.52
C LYS A 85 -2.31 10.08 8.81
N GLN A 86 -3.60 9.96 9.12
CA GLN A 86 -4.05 9.26 10.32
C GLN A 86 -3.65 7.77 10.28
N ILE A 87 -3.97 7.07 9.19
CA ILE A 87 -3.65 5.65 9.05
C ILE A 87 -2.14 5.42 9.11
N SER A 88 -1.34 6.29 8.47
CA SER A 88 0.12 6.17 8.48
C SER A 88 0.67 6.32 9.90
N SER A 89 0.19 7.30 10.66
CA SER A 89 0.58 7.50 12.06
C SER A 89 0.24 6.27 12.92
N ASP A 90 -1.00 5.77 12.82
CA ASP A 90 -1.47 4.62 13.60
C ASP A 90 -0.74 3.33 13.23
N PHE A 91 -0.50 3.10 11.93
CA PHE A 91 0.20 1.93 11.43
C PHE A 91 1.67 1.94 11.85
N LEU A 92 2.36 3.08 11.69
CA LEU A 92 3.78 3.20 12.00
C LEU A 92 4.06 3.13 13.50
N ALA A 93 3.14 3.61 14.34
CA ALA A 93 3.25 3.50 15.80
C ALA A 93 3.29 2.04 16.30
N ASN A 94 2.69 1.11 15.57
CA ASN A 94 2.55 -0.29 15.97
C ASN A 94 3.35 -1.25 15.06
N TYR A 95 4.06 -0.73 14.07
CA TYR A 95 4.75 -1.56 13.09
C TYR A 95 5.99 -2.22 13.71
N THR A 96 6.18 -3.50 13.43
CA THR A 96 7.40 -4.23 13.77
C THR A 96 8.20 -4.52 12.49
N PRO A 97 9.40 -3.94 12.31
CA PRO A 97 10.23 -4.24 11.14
C PRO A 97 10.70 -5.68 11.10
N GLY A 98 10.14 -6.48 10.20
CA GLY A 98 10.71 -7.75 9.78
C GLY A 98 11.65 -7.56 8.59
N CYS A 99 12.87 -8.11 8.66
CA CYS A 99 13.76 -8.20 7.50
C CYS A 99 14.35 -9.61 7.44
N VAL A 100 14.31 -10.21 6.25
CA VAL A 100 15.00 -11.46 5.95
C VAL A 100 16.09 -11.16 4.95
N THR A 101 17.34 -11.43 5.30
CA THR A 101 18.47 -11.34 4.39
C THR A 101 18.79 -12.74 3.86
N ILE A 102 18.70 -12.92 2.55
CA ILE A 102 19.04 -14.18 1.89
C ILE A 102 20.44 -14.03 1.31
N GLY A 103 21.42 -14.75 1.86
CA GLY A 103 22.76 -14.81 1.27
C GLY A 103 22.73 -15.64 -0.01
N LYS A 104 23.36 -15.15 -1.09
CA LYS A 104 23.68 -16.00 -2.25
C LYS A 104 24.60 -17.12 -1.77
N LYS A 105 24.10 -18.37 -1.78
CA LYS A 105 24.97 -19.55 -1.71
C LYS A 105 25.77 -19.56 -3.02
N VAL A 106 27.03 -19.17 -2.94
CA VAL A 106 28.05 -19.47 -3.96
C VAL A 106 28.50 -20.91 -3.75
#